data_AF-A0A453SCY1-F1
#
_entry.id   AF-A0A453SCY1-F1
#
_cell.length_a   1.000
_cell.length_b   1.000
_cell.length_c   1.000
_cell.angle_alpha   90.00
_cell.angle_beta   90.00
_cell.angle_gamma   90.00
#
_symmetry.space_group_name_H-M   'P 1'
#
loop_
_entity.id
_entity.type
_entity.pdbx_description
1 polymer ?
#
loop_
_entity_poly.entity_id
_entity_poly.type
_entity_poly.pdbx_seq_one_letter_code
_entity_poly.pdbx_strand_id
1 'polypeptide(L)'
;FVQAVMASDFSISQFRFLERLLVVHGHWCYKRIAQMICYFFYKNITFGLTIFYFEAFAGFSGQSVYDDWFMLLFNVVLTSLPVISLGVFEQDVSAEICL
;
A
#
# COMPACT_ATOMS: atom_id res chain seq x y z
N PHE A 1 23.67 -12.63 -24.12
CA PHE A 1 22.20 -12.47 -23.98
C PHE A 1 21.67 -13.10 -22.70
N VAL A 2 21.92 -14.39 -22.42
CA VAL A 2 21.48 -15.03 -21.16
C VAL A 2 21.97 -14.33 -19.88
N GLN A 3 23.20 -13.82 -19.85
CA GLN A 3 23.69 -13.04 -18.69
C GLN A 3 22.91 -11.75 -18.46
N ALA A 4 22.39 -11.09 -19.50
CA ALA A 4 21.59 -9.87 -19.36
C ALA A 4 20.18 -10.18 -18.86
N VAL A 5 19.58 -11.29 -19.32
CA VAL A 5 18.27 -11.76 -18.87
C VAL A 5 18.29 -12.19 -17.41
N MET A 6 19.36 -12.87 -16.99
CA MET A 6 19.53 -13.33 -15.60
C MET A 6 19.86 -12.18 -14.62
N ALA A 7 20.34 -11.04 -15.13
CA ALA A 7 20.65 -9.86 -14.34
C ALA A 7 19.54 -8.79 -14.39
N SER A 8 18.46 -9.01 -15.13
CA SER A 8 17.34 -8.07 -15.28
C SER A 8 16.14 -8.48 -14.44
N ASP A 9 15.46 -7.53 -13.79
CA ASP A 9 14.22 -7.78 -13.03
C ASP A 9 13.06 -8.27 -13.92
N PHE A 10 13.07 -7.88 -15.20
CA PHE A 10 12.05 -8.27 -16.18
C PHE A 10 12.71 -8.75 -17.48
N SER A 11 12.35 -9.95 -17.94
CA SER A 11 12.76 -10.47 -19.24
C SER A 11 11.65 -10.30 -20.27
N ILE A 12 11.86 -9.46 -21.28
CA ILE A 12 10.95 -9.27 -22.41
C ILE A 12 11.57 -9.79 -23.71
N SER A 13 10.78 -10.47 -24.53
CA SER A 13 11.25 -11.11 -25.77
C SER A 13 11.41 -10.14 -26.94
N GLN A 14 10.61 -9.07 -26.99
CA GLN A 14 10.64 -8.04 -28.03
C GLN A 14 10.39 -6.65 -27.42
N PHE A 15 11.01 -5.62 -28.01
CA PHE A 15 10.91 -4.24 -27.51
C PHE A 15 9.48 -3.69 -27.52
N ARG A 16 8.60 -4.16 -28.42
CA ARG A 16 7.18 -3.79 -28.46
C ARG A 16 6.42 -4.12 -27.16
N PHE A 17 6.85 -5.13 -26.40
CA PHE A 17 6.20 -5.46 -25.13
C PHE A 17 6.58 -4.49 -23.99
N LEU A 18 7.66 -3.72 -24.15
CA LEU A 18 8.11 -2.75 -23.16
C LEU A 18 7.09 -1.61 -22.98
N GLU A 19 6.47 -1.15 -24.07
CA GLU A 19 5.45 -0.10 -24.06
C GLU A 19 4.27 -0.49 -23.17
N ARG A 20 3.70 -1.68 -23.39
CA ARG A 20 2.57 -2.18 -22.58
C ARG A 20 2.97 -2.49 -21.13
N LEU A 21 4.21 -2.94 -20.91
CA LEU A 21 4.71 -3.21 -19.55
C LEU A 21 4.83 -1.90 -18.76
N LEU A 22 5.49 -0.89 -19.32
CA LEU A 22 5.78 0.36 -18.61
C LEU A 22 4.53 1.23 -18.47
N VAL A 23 3.76 1.40 -19.55
CA VAL A 23 2.60 2.29 -19.55
C VAL A 23 1.46 1.70 -18.74
N VAL A 24 1.04 0.47 -19.02
CA VAL A 24 -0.12 -0.14 -18.33
C VAL A 24 0.27 -0.63 -16.93
N HIS A 25 1.28 -1.49 -16.82
CA HIS A 25 1.62 -2.09 -15.52
C HIS A 25 2.35 -1.11 -14.61
N GLY A 26 3.21 -0.24 -15.18
CA GLY A 26 3.87 0.81 -14.41
C GLY A 26 2.88 1.82 -13.84
N HIS A 27 1.90 2.27 -14.63
CA HIS A 27 0.86 3.19 -14.13
C HIS A 27 0.01 2.56 -13.02
N TRP A 28 -0.46 1.32 -13.22
CA TRP A 28 -1.25 0.61 -12.19
C TRP A 28 -0.44 0.37 -10.91
N CYS A 29 0.83 -0.05 -11.03
CA CYS A 29 1.69 -0.26 -9.87
C CYS A 29 1.95 1.05 -9.12
N TYR A 30 2.26 2.13 -9.85
CA TYR A 30 2.49 3.45 -9.26
C TYR A 30 1.27 3.95 -8.48
N LYS A 31 0.08 3.86 -9.07
CA LYS A 31 -1.16 4.34 -8.43
C LYS A 31 -1.48 3.54 -7.15
N ARG A 32 -1.43 2.20 -7.23
CA ARG A 32 -1.65 1.31 -6.08
C ARG A 32 -0.68 1.59 -4.94
N ILE A 33 0.61 1.77 -5.24
CA ILE A 33 1.62 2.10 -4.22
C ILE A 33 1.34 3.48 -3.62
N ALA A 34 1.02 4.48 -4.43
CA ALA A 34 0.73 5.83 -3.94
C ALA A 34 -0.47 5.83 -2.98
N GLN A 35 -1.57 5.18 -3.34
CA GLN A 35 -2.74 5.07 -2.45
C GLN A 35 -2.44 4.25 -1.21
N MET A 36 -1.68 3.15 -1.32
CA MET A 36 -1.26 2.36 -0.17
C MET A 36 -0.47 3.22 0.83
N ILE A 37 0.46 4.04 0.35
CA ILE A 37 1.26 4.94 1.19
C ILE A 37 0.37 6.00 1.86
N CYS A 38 -0.53 6.64 1.11
CA CYS A 38 -1.47 7.63 1.67
C CYS A 38 -2.37 7.02 2.76
N TYR A 39 -2.93 5.83 2.51
CA TYR A 39 -3.74 5.11 3.51
C TYR A 39 -2.91 4.71 4.73
N PHE A 40 -1.66 4.32 4.55
CA PHE A 40 -0.76 3.99 5.64
C PHE A 40 -0.51 5.19 6.56
N PHE A 41 -0.26 6.37 6.01
CA PHE A 41 -0.13 7.59 6.82
C PHE A 41 -1.44 7.95 7.51
N TYR A 42 -2.55 7.96 6.78
CA TYR A 42 -3.85 8.31 7.31
C TYR A 42 -4.21 7.47 8.54
N LYS A 43 -4.13 6.15 8.45
CA LYS A 43 -4.51 5.28 9.56
C LYS A 43 -3.62 5.43 10.79
N ASN A 44 -2.30 5.60 10.60
CA ASN A 44 -1.35 5.72 11.71
C ASN A 44 -1.56 7.05 12.44
N ILE A 45 -1.81 8.12 11.70
CA ILE A 45 -2.13 9.43 12.28
C ILE A 45 -3.45 9.36 13.03
N THR A 46 -4.51 8.80 12.44
CA THR A 46 -5.80 8.65 13.13
C THR A 46 -5.66 7.85 14.42
N PHE A 47 -4.95 6.71 14.37
CA PHE A 47 -4.72 5.87 15.55
C PHE A 47 -3.92 6.62 16.64
N GLY A 48 -2.83 7.29 16.26
CA GLY A 48 -2.04 8.10 17.17
C GLY A 48 -2.83 9.26 17.79
N LEU A 49 -3.67 9.93 17.01
CA LEU A 49 -4.56 10.99 17.50
C LEU A 49 -5.58 10.47 18.51
N THR A 50 -6.19 9.30 18.28
CA THR A 50 -7.12 8.71 19.27
C THR A 50 -6.47 8.47 20.63
N ILE A 51 -5.24 7.94 20.65
CA ILE A 51 -4.48 7.73 21.88
C ILE A 51 -4.15 9.09 22.51
N PHE A 52 -3.68 10.05 21.70
CA PHE A 52 -3.34 11.39 22.18
C PHE A 52 -4.53 12.11 22.82
N TYR A 53 -5.72 12.04 22.23
CA TYR A 53 -6.94 12.61 22.80
C TYR A 53 -7.31 11.94 24.12
N PHE A 54 -7.25 10.60 24.20
CA PHE A 54 -7.55 9.89 25.44
C PHE A 54 -6.58 10.24 26.56
N GLU A 55 -5.28 10.25 26.28
CA GLU A 55 -4.24 10.64 27.24
C GLU A 55 -4.43 12.09 27.71
N ALA A 56 -4.86 12.99 26.83
CA ALA A 56 -5.18 14.36 27.21
C ALA A 56 -6.32 14.44 28.25
N PHE A 57 -7.35 13.58 28.15
CA PHE A 57 -8.41 13.47 29.16
C PHE A 57 -7.96 12.73 30.43
N ALA A 58 -7.04 11.77 30.31
CA ALA A 58 -6.49 11.00 31.42
C ALA A 58 -5.32 11.70 32.15
N GLY A 59 -5.04 12.97 31.82
CA GLY A 59 -3.95 13.75 32.44
C GLY A 59 -2.55 13.24 32.10
N PHE A 60 -2.38 12.60 30.95
CA PHE A 60 -1.12 11.96 30.49
C PHE A 60 -0.59 10.91 31.46
N SER A 61 -1.49 10.15 32.10
CA SER A 61 -1.11 9.10 33.04
C SER A 61 -0.47 7.86 32.37
N GLY A 62 -0.46 7.78 31.04
CA GLY A 62 0.17 6.68 30.28
C GLY A 62 -0.62 5.39 30.36
N GLN A 63 -1.94 5.48 30.49
CA GLN A 63 -2.82 4.32 30.62
C GLN A 63 -3.18 3.77 29.25
N SER A 64 -2.90 2.49 29.03
CA SER A 64 -3.27 1.80 27.79
C SER A 64 -4.78 1.82 27.56
N VAL A 65 -5.21 2.57 26.55
CA VAL A 65 -6.61 2.63 26.08
C VAL A 65 -7.05 1.31 25.46
N TYR A 66 -6.12 0.66 24.78
CA TYR A 66 -6.32 -0.57 24.03
C TYR A 66 -5.46 -1.68 24.63
N ASP A 67 -6.01 -2.88 24.68
CA ASP A 67 -5.26 -4.09 25.00
C ASP A 67 -4.20 -4.35 23.92
N ASP A 68 -3.05 -4.90 24.29
CA ASP A 68 -1.91 -5.13 23.38
C ASP A 68 -2.32 -6.02 22.19
N TRP A 69 -3.18 -7.00 22.45
CA TRP A 69 -3.76 -7.84 21.41
C TRP A 69 -4.63 -7.06 20.42
N PHE A 70 -5.35 -6.06 20.90
CA PHE A 70 -6.21 -5.21 20.07
C PHE A 70 -5.38 -4.26 19.22
N MET A 71 -4.29 -3.70 19.76
CA MET A 71 -3.33 -2.91 18.97
C MET A 71 -2.69 -3.73 17.85
N LEU A 72 -2.35 -4.99 18.13
CA LEU A 72 -1.73 -5.89 17.17
C LEU A 72 -2.74 -6.31 16.09
N LEU A 73 -3.96 -6.67 16.48
CA LEU A 73 -5.03 -7.02 15.55
C LEU A 73 -5.39 -5.82 14.66
N PHE A 74 -5.50 -4.61 15.23
CA PHE A 74 -5.79 -3.39 14.49
C PHE A 74 -4.68 -3.09 13.46
N ASN A 75 -3.41 -3.23 13.86
CA ASN A 75 -2.30 -3.07 12.94
C ASN A 75 -2.33 -4.12 11.83
N VAL A 76 -2.47 -5.41 12.14
CA VAL A 76 -2.46 -6.48 11.15
C VAL A 76 -3.64 -6.38 10.20
N VAL A 77 -4.87 -6.34 10.73
CA VAL A 77 -6.09 -6.30 9.93
C VAL A 77 -6.13 -5.05 9.07
N LEU A 78 -5.79 -3.87 9.60
CA LEU A 78 -5.80 -2.61 8.84
C LEU A 78 -4.51 -2.31 8.07
N THR A 79 -3.42 -3.07 8.22
CA THR A 79 -2.29 -3.02 7.27
C THR A 79 -2.55 -3.97 6.11
N SER A 80 -3.05 -5.17 6.37
CA SER A 80 -3.19 -6.20 5.34
C SER A 80 -4.44 -6.02 4.49
N LEU A 81 -5.58 -5.60 5.05
CA LEU A 81 -6.81 -5.42 4.27
C LEU A 81 -6.67 -4.37 3.18
N PRO A 82 -6.12 -3.17 3.41
CA PRO A 82 -5.99 -2.17 2.36
C PRO A 82 -5.05 -2.61 1.24
N VAL A 83 -3.97 -3.33 1.57
CA VAL A 83 -3.04 -3.90 0.59
C VAL A 83 -3.73 -4.95 -0.28
N ILE A 84 -4.56 -5.80 0.34
CA ILE A 84 -5.33 -6.83 -0.36
C ILE A 84 -6.44 -6.17 -1.19
N SER A 85 -7.16 -5.18 -0.65
CA SER A 85 -8.26 -4.52 -1.36
C SER A 85 -7.76 -3.69 -2.53
N LEU A 86 -6.68 -2.91 -2.36
CA LEU A 86 -6.06 -2.14 -3.45
C LEU A 86 -5.39 -3.07 -4.49
N GLY A 87 -4.81 -4.19 -4.04
CA GLY A 87 -4.21 -5.19 -4.92
C GLY A 87 -5.22 -5.94 -5.80
N VAL A 88 -6.42 -6.21 -5.27
CA VAL A 88 -7.45 -7.01 -5.94
C VAL A 88 -8.46 -6.15 -6.70
N PHE A 89 -8.90 -5.03 -6.15
CA PHE A 89 -10.07 -4.30 -6.67
C PHE A 89 -9.74 -3.04 -7.48
N GLU A 90 -8.55 -2.46 -7.35
CA GLU A 90 -8.22 -1.28 -8.15
C GLU A 90 -7.59 -1.62 -9.50
N GLN A 91 -8.46 -1.71 -10.50
CA GLN A 91 -8.17 -1.40 -11.89
C GLN A 91 -8.87 -0.08 -12.22
N ASP A 92 -8.16 1.02 -12.07
CA ASP A 92 -8.70 2.37 -12.28
C ASP A 92 -9.08 2.64 -13.74
N VAL A 93 -8.35 2.03 -14.70
CA VAL A 93 -8.51 2.29 -16.13
C VAL A 93 -8.27 0.99 -16.91
N SER A 94 -9.19 0.66 -17.81
CA SER A 94 -9.05 -0.44 -18.79
C SER A 94 -7.75 -0.27 -19.59
N ALA A 95 -7.04 -1.37 -19.84
CA ALA A 95 -5.79 -1.36 -20.60
C ALA A 95 -5.93 -0.75 -22.02
N GLU A 96 -7.16 -0.61 -22.54
CA GLU A 96 -7.45 0.03 -23.84
C GLU A 96 -7.44 1.56 -23.81
N ILE A 97 -7.58 2.22 -22.65
CA ILE A 97 -7.56 3.70 -22.55
C ILE A 97 -6.13 4.22 -22.32
N CYS A 98 -5.23 3.36 -21.86
CA CYS A 98 -3.85 3.70 -21.52
C CYS A 98 -2.87 3.51 -22.70
N LEU A 99 -3.31 2.85 -23.78
CA LEU A 99 -2.63 2.79 -25.10
C LEU A 99 -3.24 3.83 -26.04
#